data_AF-A0A7V2SIS8-F1
#
_entry.id   AF-A0A7V2SIS8-F1
#
_cell.length_a   1.000
_cell.length_b   1.000
_cell.length_c   1.000
_cell.angle_alpha   90.00
_cell.angle_beta   90.00
_cell.angle_gamma   90.00
#
_symmetry.space_group_name_H-M   'P 1'
#
loop_
_entity.id
_entity.type
_entity.pdbx_description
1 polymer ?
#
loop_
_entity_poly.entity_id
_entity_poly.type
_entity_poly.pdbx_seq_one_letter_code
_entity_poly.pdbx_strand_id
1 'polypeptide(L)' 'SVAVDGVSLTINETGEDWFRLTIIPHTVENTLFKEYRPGTQVNIETDLFARYVDHILRHREAGKKRMSWDEIDAISMSF' A
#
# COMPACT_ATOMS: atom_id res chain seq x y z
N SER A 1 6.70 4.12 4.67
CA SER A 1 8.08 3.89 4.19
C SER A 1 8.04 2.85 3.08
N VAL A 2 8.96 2.95 2.14
CA VAL A 2 9.19 1.97 1.07
C VAL A 2 10.70 1.85 0.88
N ALA A 3 11.19 0.63 0.63
CA ALA A 3 12.56 0.44 0.21
C ALA A 3 12.62 0.28 -1.32
N VAL A 4 13.54 1.01 -1.94
CA VAL A 4 13.86 0.91 -3.38
C VAL A 4 15.29 0.44 -3.51
N ASP A 5 15.50 -0.76 -4.07
CA ASP A 5 16.80 -1.46 -4.08
C ASP A 5 17.52 -1.42 -2.72
N GLY A 6 16.77 -1.65 -1.65
CA GLY A 6 17.27 -1.67 -0.26
C GLY A 6 17.43 -0.30 0.41
N VAL A 7 17.20 0.81 -0.30
CA VAL A 7 17.27 2.16 0.26
C VAL A 7 15.91 2.53 0.87
N SER A 8 15.86 2.69 2.20
CA SER A 8 14.63 3.09 2.90
C SER A 8 14.30 4.56 2.65
N LEU A 9 13.09 4.82 2.15
CA LEU A 9 12.62 6.14 1.72
C LEU A 9 11.21 6.44 2.24
N THR A 10 10.94 7.73 2.37
CA THR A 10 9.62 8.26 2.75
C THR A 10 8.82 8.61 1.50
N ILE A 11 7.59 8.11 1.44
CA ILE A 11 6.65 8.43 0.38
C ILE A 11 6.08 9.84 0.61
N ASN A 12 6.16 10.70 -0.40
CA ASN A 12 5.59 12.04 -0.36
C ASN A 12 4.15 12.08 -0.87
N GLU A 13 3.85 11.27 -1.88
CA GLU A 13 2.57 11.27 -2.60
C GLU A 13 2.33 9.89 -3.22
N THR A 14 1.07 9.50 -3.38
CA THR A 14 0.64 8.22 -3.97
C THR A 14 -0.48 8.45 -4.98
N GLY A 15 -0.43 7.75 -6.10
CA GLY A 15 -1.51 7.59 -7.07
C GLY A 15 -2.02 6.15 -7.12
N GLU A 16 -2.74 5.81 -8.20
CA GLU A 16 -3.29 4.46 -8.39
C GLU A 16 -2.18 3.41 -8.64
N ASP A 17 -1.17 3.75 -9.44
CA ASP A 17 -0.10 2.85 -9.87
C ASP A 17 1.31 3.46 -9.71
N TRP A 18 1.42 4.58 -8.99
CA TRP A 18 2.69 5.27 -8.77
C TRP A 18 2.79 5.89 -7.38
N PHE A 19 4.02 6.22 -6.98
CA PHE A 19 4.31 7.00 -5.79
C PHE A 19 5.49 7.94 -6.04
N ARG A 20 5.55 9.04 -5.29
CA ARG A 20 6.63 10.04 -5.38
C ARG A 20 7.52 9.97 -4.16
N LEU A 21 8.82 10.07 -4.41
CA LEU A 21 9.88 10.12 -3.40
C LEU A 21 10.70 11.41 -3.60
N THR A 22 11.17 11.98 -2.50
CA THR A 22 12.16 13.06 -2.49
C THR A 22 13.50 12.46 -2.10
N ILE A 23 14.48 12.58 -3.00
CA ILE A 23 15.82 12.03 -2.80
C ILE A 23 16.78 13.17 -2.53
N ILE A 24 17.46 13.14 -1.39
CA ILE A 24 18.47 14.13 -1.03
C ILE A 24 19.81 13.83 -1.71
N PRO A 25 20.70 14.82 -1.90
CA PRO A 25 21.98 14.63 -2.58
C PRO A 25 22.82 13.47 -2.01
N HIS A 26 22.90 13.34 -0.69
CA HIS A 26 23.64 12.26 -0.05
C HIS A 26 23.15 10.87 -0.48
N THR A 27 21.83 10.67 -0.59
CA THR A 27 21.25 9.40 -1.06
C THR A 27 21.57 9.16 -2.54
N VAL A 28 21.49 10.20 -3.39
CA VAL A 28 21.86 10.07 -4.81
C VAL A 28 23.32 9.65 -4.95
N GLU A 29 24.23 10.31 -4.24
CA GLU A 29 25.68 10.09 -4.36
C GLU A 29 26.13 8.71 -3.87
N ASN A 30 25.47 8.18 -2.83
CA ASN A 30 25.89 6.98 -2.12
C ASN A 30 25.04 5.72 -2.42
N THR A 31 24.16 5.78 -3.42
CA THR A 31 23.32 4.62 -3.81
C THR A 31 23.23 4.51 -5.34
N LEU A 32 22.47 3.52 -5.83
CA LEU A 32 22.23 3.32 -7.26
C LEU A 32 21.40 4.45 -7.91
N PHE A 33 20.79 5.33 -7.11
CA PHE A 33 19.93 6.42 -7.61
C PHE A 33 20.63 7.37 -8.60
N LYS A 34 21.95 7.55 -8.51
CA LYS A 34 22.71 8.35 -9.50
C LYS A 34 22.71 7.74 -10.92
N GLU A 35 22.41 6.45 -11.04
CA GLU A 35 22.46 5.71 -12.31
C GLU A 35 21.07 5.49 -12.92
N TYR A 36 20.01 5.71 -12.14
CA TYR A 36 18.63 5.49 -12.57
C TYR A 36 18.23 6.42 -13.71
N ARG A 37 17.42 5.88 -14.60
CA ARG A 37 16.81 6.59 -15.73
C ARG A 37 15.34 6.19 -15.82
N PRO A 38 14.50 6.98 -16.51
CA PRO A 38 13.15 6.53 -16.83
C PRO A 38 13.16 5.14 -17.47
N GLY A 39 12.38 4.22 -16.93
CA GLY A 39 12.32 2.82 -17.37
C GLY A 39 13.23 1.84 -16.61
N THR A 40 14.13 2.32 -15.73
CA THR A 40 14.92 1.45 -14.86
C THR A 40 13.99 0.57 -14.01
N GLN A 41 14.20 -0.74 -14.06
CA GLN A 41 13.56 -1.69 -13.17
C GLN A 41 14.25 -1.65 -11.81
N VAL A 42 13.48 -1.67 -10.74
CA VAL A 42 13.97 -1.60 -9.35
C VAL A 42 13.22 -2.60 -8.49
N ASN A 43 13.86 -3.07 -7.42
CA ASN A 43 13.20 -3.88 -6.41
C ASN A 43 12.45 -2.98 -5.44
N ILE A 44 11.21 -3.35 -5.13
CA ILE A 44 10.34 -2.62 -4.19
C ILE A 44 10.01 -3.52 -3.00
N GLU A 45 10.22 -3.02 -1.79
CA GLU A 45 9.77 -3.65 -0.56
C GLU A 45 8.94 -2.66 0.27
N THR A 46 7.75 -3.07 0.67
CA THR A 46 6.86 -2.30 1.54
C THR A 46 7.14 -2.61 3.01
N ASP A 47 7.06 -1.61 3.86
CA ASP A 47 7.21 -1.79 5.31
C ASP A 47 6.20 -2.82 5.86
N LEU A 48 6.67 -3.69 6.74
CA LEU A 48 5.87 -4.69 7.42
C LEU A 48 4.65 -4.07 8.12
N PHE A 49 4.81 -2.88 8.73
CA PHE A 49 3.71 -2.17 9.36
C PHE A 49 2.60 -1.81 8.37
N ALA A 50 2.96 -1.34 7.16
CA ALA A 50 1.98 -1.00 6.14
C ALA A 50 1.17 -2.24 5.71
N ARG A 51 1.83 -3.39 5.53
CA ARG A 51 1.16 -4.66 5.25
C ARG A 51 0.20 -5.10 6.34
N TYR A 52 0.59 -4.99 7.61
CA TYR A 52 -0.30 -5.34 8.73
C TYR A 52 -1.48 -4.40 8.83
N VAL A 53 -1.27 -3.10 8.64
CA VAL A 53 -2.37 -2.11 8.66
C VAL A 53 -3.36 -2.38 7.52
N ASP A 54 -2.89 -2.61 6.29
CA ASP A 54 -3.75 -2.98 5.16
C ASP A 54 -4.55 -4.25 5.45
N HIS A 55 -3.91 -5.29 5.98
CA HIS A 55 -4.58 -6.52 6.37
C HIS A 55 -5.70 -6.27 7.40
N ILE A 56 -5.42 -5.51 8.45
CA ILE A 56 -6.41 -5.16 9.49
C ILE A 56 -7.58 -4.36 8.90
N LEU A 57 -7.30 -3.36 8.06
CA LEU A 57 -8.33 -2.52 7.45
C LEU A 57 -9.28 -3.35 6.57
N ARG A 58 -8.73 -4.23 5.73
CA ARG A 58 -9.54 -5.15 4.89
C ARG A 58 -10.44 -6.06 5.72
N HIS A 59 -9.95 -6.56 6.85
CA HIS A 59 -10.76 -7.42 7.74
C HIS A 59 -11.86 -6.65 8.49
N ARG A 60 -11.62 -5.38 8.83
CA ARG A 60 -12.66 -4.51 9.41
C ARG A 60 -13.78 -4.20 8.42
N GLU A 61 -13.47 -4.07 7.13
CA GLU A 61 -14.48 -3.89 6.09
C GLU A 61 -15.29 -5.16 5.82
N ALA A 62 -14.65 -6.34 5.87
CA ALA A 62 -15.34 -7.62 5.75
C ALA A 62 -16.38 -7.85 6.87
N GLY A 63 -16.10 -7.39 8.09
CA GLY A 63 -17.05 -7.44 9.22
C GLY A 63 -18.20 -6.43 9.15
N LYS A 64 -18.20 -5.51 8.16
CA LYS A 64 -19.22 -4.48 7.96
C LYS A 64 -20.29 -4.86 6.93
N LYS A 65 -20.40 -6.12 6.50
CA LYS A 65 -21.62 -6.61 5.84
C LYS A 65 -22.79 -6.51 6.84
N ARG A 66 -23.46 -5.36 6.89
CA ARG A 66 -24.82 -5.27 7.43
C ARG A 66 -25.65 -6.17 6.53
N MET A 67 -26.22 -7.23 7.10
CA MET A 67 -27.30 -7.97 6.46
C MET A 67 -28.28 -6.94 5.90
N SER A 68 -28.55 -7.03 4.60
CA SER A 68 -29.58 -6.19 4.01
C SER A 68 -30.92 -6.53 4.66
N TRP A 69 -31.82 -5.56 4.73
CA TRP A 69 -33.17 -5.82 5.23
C TRP A 69 -33.86 -6.93 4.43
N ASP A 70 -33.54 -7.06 3.14
CA ASP A 70 -34.01 -8.15 2.27
C ASP A 70 -33.54 -9.54 2.75
N GLU A 71 -32.30 -9.67 3.26
CA GLU A 71 -31.78 -10.91 3.85
C GLU A 71 -32.45 -11.25 5.18
N ILE A 72 -32.85 -10.23 5.96
CA ILE A 72 -33.58 -10.41 7.23
C ILE A 72 -35.02 -10.84 6.97
N ASP A 73 -35.69 -10.23 6.00
CA ASP A 73 -37.06 -10.57 5.61
C ASP A 73 -37.15 -12.01 5.08
N ALA A 74 -36.18 -12.44 4.28
CA ALA A 74 -36.11 -13.81 3.78
C ALA A 74 -35.97 -14.85 4.91
N ILE A 75 -35.22 -14.55 5.97
CA ILE A 75 -35.09 -15.43 7.14
C ILE A 75 -36.38 -15.44 7.96
N SER A 76 -36.99 -14.27 8.19
CA SER A 76 -38.23 -14.17 8.98
C SER A 76 -39.43 -14.85 8.33
N MET A 77 -39.48 -14.93 7.00
CA MET A 77 -40.54 -15.63 6.26
C MET A 77 -40.31 -17.14 6.12
N SER A 78 -39.17 -17.65 6.61
CA SER A 78 -38.83 -19.08 6.57
C SER A 78 -39.20 -19.85 7.86
N PHE A 79 -39.82 -19.18 8.84
CA PHE A 79 -40.34 -19.75 10.09
C PHE A 79 -41.86 -19.63 10.18
#